data_AF-A0AAW6KBS2-F1
#
_entry.id   AF-A0AAW6KBS2-F1
#
_cell.length_a   1.000
_cell.length_b   1.000
_cell.length_c   1.000
_cell.angle_alpha   90.00
_cell.angle_beta   90.00
_cell.angle_gamma   90.00
#
_symmetry.space_group_name_H-M   'P 1'
#
loop_
_entity.id
_entity.type
_entity.pdbx_description
1 polymer ?
#
loop_
_entity_poly.entity_id
_entity_poly.type
_entity_poly.pdbx_seq_one_letter_code
_entity_poly.pdbx_strand_id
1 'polypeptide(L)'
;MENPSKQEIKSILENSKRIAVVGLSDNPERTSYMVSKAMQDAGYDIIPVNPSIDEALGVKAVASLKDIEGHVDIVNVFRRSEHLPDVAKEFLEIDADVFWAQQGLVNEEAYRLLSEKGYTVIMDLCIKVAHALTKSA
;
A
#
# COMPACT_ATOMS: atom_id res chain seq x y z
N MET A 1 1.53 -16.38 9.47
CA MET A 1 1.61 -15.01 8.92
C MET A 1 2.51 -14.22 9.85
N GLU A 2 3.64 -13.75 9.36
CA GLU A 2 4.60 -12.97 10.14
C GLU A 2 5.07 -11.80 9.28
N ASN A 3 5.01 -10.59 9.82
CA ASN A 3 5.53 -9.42 9.13
C ASN A 3 7.07 -9.41 9.22
N PRO A 4 7.76 -8.78 8.24
CA PRO A 4 9.20 -8.55 8.34
C PRO A 4 9.57 -7.81 9.63
N SER A 5 10.82 -7.97 10.05
CA SER A 5 11.37 -7.28 11.22
C SER A 5 11.34 -5.76 11.05
N LYS A 6 11.44 -5.02 12.16
CA LYS A 6 11.49 -3.55 12.14
C LYS A 6 12.61 -3.00 11.23
N GLN A 7 13.75 -3.68 11.17
CA GLN A 7 14.89 -3.26 10.35
C GLN A 7 14.62 -3.49 8.85
N GLU A 8 13.97 -4.60 8.48
CA GLU A 8 13.55 -4.86 7.11
C GLU A 8 12.49 -3.85 6.66
N ILE A 9 11.49 -3.56 7.51
CA ILE A 9 10.49 -2.52 7.25
C ILE A 9 11.13 -1.15 7.07
N LYS A 10 12.13 -0.80 7.89
CA LYS A 10 12.92 0.43 7.72
C LYS A 10 13.56 0.48 6.34
N SER A 11 14.27 -0.59 5.95
CA SER A 11 14.93 -0.70 4.65
C SER A 11 13.94 -0.59 3.49
N ILE A 12 12.80 -1.26 3.56
CA ILE A 12 11.73 -1.18 2.54
C ILE A 12 11.29 0.28 2.38
N LEU A 13 10.94 0.94 3.48
CA LEU A 13 10.44 2.31 3.44
C LEU A 13 11.51 3.31 2.96
N GLU A 14 12.77 3.15 3.32
CA GLU A 14 13.87 4.03 2.91
C GLU A 14 14.24 3.88 1.42
N ASN A 15 14.07 2.67 0.86
CA ASN A 15 14.38 2.39 -0.53
C ASN A 15 13.17 2.53 -1.47
N SER A 16 11.96 2.73 -0.94
CA SER A 16 10.74 2.92 -1.73
C SER A 16 10.49 4.40 -2.05
N LYS A 17 9.83 4.66 -3.18
CA LYS A 17 9.43 6.01 -3.60
C LYS A 17 7.97 6.08 -4.05
N ARG A 18 7.53 5.20 -4.95
CA ARG A 18 6.19 5.14 -5.54
C ARG A 18 5.29 4.21 -4.72
N ILE A 19 4.17 4.75 -4.23
CA ILE A 19 3.19 4.00 -3.43
C ILE A 19 1.82 4.06 -4.12
N ALA A 20 1.35 2.93 -4.62
CA ALA A 20 -0.03 2.79 -5.09
C ALA A 20 -0.96 2.57 -3.90
N VAL A 21 -1.99 3.41 -3.77
CA VAL A 21 -2.91 3.34 -2.63
C VAL A 21 -4.29 2.86 -3.07
N VAL A 22 -4.57 1.59 -2.84
CA VAL A 22 -5.83 0.93 -3.19
C VAL A 22 -6.92 1.28 -2.19
N GLY A 23 -7.99 1.92 -2.67
CA GLY A 23 -9.06 2.46 -1.83
C GLY A 23 -8.74 3.82 -1.21
N LEU A 24 -7.85 4.59 -1.84
CA LEU A 24 -7.64 5.99 -1.47
C LEU A 24 -8.94 6.78 -1.69
N SER A 25 -9.42 7.47 -0.66
CA SER A 25 -10.55 8.40 -0.77
C SER A 25 -10.02 9.81 -0.97
N ASP A 26 -10.79 10.62 -1.66
CA ASP A 26 -10.66 12.07 -1.81
C ASP A 26 -11.18 12.87 -0.60
N ASN A 27 -11.93 12.24 0.31
CA ASN A 27 -12.43 12.88 1.53
C ASN A 27 -11.31 12.99 2.60
N PRO A 28 -10.96 14.22 3.04
CA PRO A 28 -9.91 14.46 4.04
C PRO A 28 -10.13 13.81 5.42
N GLU A 29 -11.38 13.48 5.77
CA GLU A 29 -11.72 12.84 7.04
C GLU A 29 -11.42 11.33 7.04
N ARG A 30 -11.17 10.74 5.87
CA ARG A 30 -10.93 9.30 5.74
C ARG A 30 -9.48 8.98 6.09
N THR A 31 -9.28 7.88 6.82
CA THR A 31 -7.95 7.40 7.21
C THR A 31 -7.04 7.17 6.00
N SER A 32 -7.58 6.66 4.88
CA SER A 32 -6.80 6.48 3.66
C SER A 32 -6.24 7.81 3.11
N TYR A 33 -7.02 8.89 3.16
CA TYR A 33 -6.56 10.23 2.81
C TYR A 33 -5.47 10.71 3.78
N MET A 34 -5.74 10.69 5.09
CA MET A 34 -4.82 11.22 6.10
C MET A 34 -3.46 10.50 6.12
N VAL A 35 -3.47 9.17 5.98
CA VAL A 35 -2.24 8.38 5.91
C VAL A 35 -1.49 8.66 4.62
N SER A 36 -2.18 8.68 3.48
CA SER A 36 -1.55 8.93 2.18
C SER A 36 -1.00 10.35 2.09
N LYS A 37 -1.69 11.35 2.63
CA LYS A 37 -1.20 12.72 2.71
C LYS A 37 0.09 12.80 3.54
N ALA A 38 0.15 12.12 4.68
CA ALA A 38 1.36 12.09 5.51
C ALA A 38 2.54 11.42 4.79
N MET A 39 2.30 10.38 3.99
CA MET A 39 3.33 9.76 3.17
C MET A 39 3.74 10.67 1.99
N GLN A 40 2.79 11.35 1.34
CA GLN A 40 3.08 12.35 0.31
C GLN A 40 3.95 13.50 0.86
N ASP A 41 3.61 14.03 2.04
CA ASP A 41 4.36 15.08 2.71
C ASP A 41 5.75 14.62 3.17
N ALA A 42 5.92 13.31 3.40
CA ALA A 42 7.22 12.69 3.67
C ALA A 42 8.08 12.49 2.42
N GLY A 43 7.55 12.81 1.23
CA GLY A 43 8.25 12.76 -0.04
C GLY A 43 8.00 11.48 -0.85
N TYR A 44 7.01 10.66 -0.54
CA TYR A 44 6.62 9.53 -1.39
C TYR A 44 5.69 9.99 -2.53
N ASP A 45 5.80 9.33 -3.68
CA ASP A 45 4.95 9.58 -4.84
C ASP A 45 3.70 8.70 -4.74
N ILE A 46 2.58 9.31 -4.33
CA ILE A 46 1.30 8.61 -4.13
C ILE A 46 0.54 8.47 -5.44
N ILE A 47 0.10 7.25 -5.75
CA ILE A 47 -0.75 6.92 -6.89
C ILE A 47 -2.12 6.47 -6.36
N PRO A 48 -3.19 7.27 -6.51
CA PRO A 48 -4.54 6.88 -6.06
C PRO A 48 -5.11 5.77 -6.94
N VAL A 49 -5.55 4.66 -6.33
CA VAL A 49 -6.25 3.58 -7.02
C VAL A 49 -7.65 3.43 -6.45
N ASN A 50 -8.62 4.03 -7.13
CA ASN A 50 -10.03 4.01 -6.74
C ASN A 50 -10.92 4.42 -7.93
N PRO A 51 -11.75 3.51 -8.48
CA PRO A 51 -12.59 3.81 -9.65
C PRO A 51 -13.74 4.78 -9.37
N SER A 52 -14.00 5.12 -8.11
CA SER A 52 -15.11 5.98 -7.71
C SER A 52 -14.76 7.47 -7.59
N ILE A 53 -13.51 7.85 -7.86
CA ILE A 53 -13.03 9.24 -7.75
C ILE A 53 -12.18 9.60 -8.97
N ASP A 54 -12.11 10.89 -9.30
CA ASP A 54 -11.29 11.38 -10.42
C ASP A 54 -9.85 11.72 -9.98
N GLU A 55 -9.68 12.24 -8.76
CA GLU A 55 -8.39 12.64 -8.20
C GLU A 55 -8.39 12.58 -6.67
N ALA A 56 -7.19 12.44 -6.09
CA ALA A 56 -6.95 12.64 -4.66
C ALA A 56 -5.56 13.22 -4.46
N LEU A 57 -5.39 14.13 -3.48
CA LEU A 57 -4.10 14.73 -3.15
C LEU A 57 -3.40 15.43 -4.34
N GLY A 58 -4.20 15.97 -5.28
CA GLY A 58 -3.71 16.61 -6.50
C GLY A 58 -3.17 15.65 -7.56
N VAL A 59 -3.41 14.35 -7.41
CA VAL A 59 -3.00 13.30 -8.36
C VAL A 59 -4.24 12.62 -8.92
N LYS A 60 -4.28 12.43 -10.24
CA LYS A 60 -5.37 11.72 -10.92
C LYS A 60 -5.45 10.27 -10.43
N ALA A 61 -6.65 9.80 -10.15
CA ALA A 61 -6.89 8.42 -9.75
C ALA A 61 -6.99 7.49 -10.97
N VAL A 62 -6.53 6.26 -10.78
CA VAL A 62 -6.77 5.15 -11.72
C VAL A 62 -7.79 4.17 -11.14
N ALA A 63 -8.44 3.39 -12.02
CA ALA A 63 -9.50 2.49 -11.63
C ALA A 63 -8.99 1.21 -10.96
N SER A 64 -7.86 0.68 -11.42
CA SER A 64 -7.25 -0.56 -10.94
C SER A 64 -5.73 -0.46 -10.88
N LEU A 65 -5.07 -1.45 -10.27
CA LEU A 65 -3.61 -1.51 -10.24
C LEU A 65 -3.01 -1.66 -11.65
N LYS A 66 -3.72 -2.35 -12.54
CA LYS A 66 -3.28 -2.63 -13.92
C LYS A 66 -3.21 -1.39 -14.81
N ASP A 67 -3.88 -0.32 -14.40
CA ASP A 67 -3.87 0.97 -15.10
C ASP A 67 -2.66 1.84 -14.71
N ILE A 68 -1.80 1.36 -13.81
CA ILE A 68 -0.58 2.07 -13.41
C ILE A 68 0.54 1.78 -14.41
N GLU A 69 1.14 2.84 -14.93
CA GLU A 69 2.34 2.74 -15.75
C GLU A 69 3.63 2.72 -14.90
N GLY A 70 4.50 1.76 -15.21
CA GLY A 70 5.81 1.58 -14.59
C GLY A 70 5.79 0.93 -13.21
N HIS A 71 6.98 0.76 -12.63
CA HIS A 71 7.21 0.06 -11.38
C HIS A 71 6.55 0.73 -10.16
N VAL A 72 6.04 -0.08 -9.21
CA VAL A 72 5.45 0.35 -7.94
C VAL A 72 6.18 -0.31 -6.76
N ASP A 73 6.85 0.46 -5.93
CA ASP A 73 7.60 -0.11 -4.80
C ASP A 73 6.66 -0.72 -3.74
N ILE A 74 5.55 -0.03 -3.43
CA ILE A 74 4.58 -0.47 -2.42
C ILE A 74 3.14 -0.34 -2.91
N VAL A 75 2.38 -1.43 -2.85
CA VAL A 75 0.92 -1.43 -2.97
C VAL A 75 0.30 -1.41 -1.58
N ASN A 76 -0.21 -0.25 -1.18
CA ASN A 76 -0.79 0.04 0.12
C ASN A 76 -2.32 -0.02 0.09
N VAL A 77 -2.92 -0.93 0.85
CA VAL A 77 -4.33 -1.33 0.69
C VAL A 77 -5.19 -0.89 1.87
N PHE A 78 -6.28 -0.17 1.57
CA PHE A 78 -7.31 0.27 2.52
C PHE A 78 -8.69 -0.40 2.29
N ARG A 79 -8.74 -1.45 1.46
CA ARG A 79 -9.95 -2.24 1.21
C ARG A 79 -10.15 -3.28 2.32
N ARG A 80 -11.41 -3.59 2.66
CA ARG A 80 -11.75 -4.60 3.68
C ARG A 80 -11.07 -5.94 3.39
N SER A 81 -10.75 -6.69 4.45
CA SER A 81 -10.05 -7.98 4.42
C SER A 81 -10.60 -9.00 3.41
N GLU A 82 -11.92 -9.01 3.21
CA GLU A 82 -12.62 -9.88 2.24
C GLU A 82 -12.21 -9.62 0.78
N HIS A 83 -11.68 -8.43 0.47
CA HIS A 83 -11.25 -8.04 -0.87
C HIS A 83 -9.74 -8.19 -1.08
N LEU A 84 -8.94 -8.47 -0.03
CA LEU A 84 -7.49 -8.60 -0.17
C LEU A 84 -7.07 -9.71 -1.15
N PRO A 85 -7.75 -10.87 -1.27
CA PRO A 85 -7.38 -11.87 -2.27
C PRO A 85 -7.46 -11.37 -3.70
N ASP A 86 -8.45 -10.52 -4.02
CA ASP A 86 -8.59 -9.97 -5.38
C ASP A 86 -7.54 -8.89 -5.65
N VAL A 87 -7.26 -8.03 -4.67
CA VAL A 87 -6.17 -7.05 -4.79
C VAL A 87 -4.81 -7.76 -4.90
N ALA A 88 -4.61 -8.88 -4.20
CA ALA A 88 -3.39 -9.69 -4.31
C ALA A 88 -3.25 -10.33 -5.71
N LYS A 89 -4.35 -10.75 -6.35
CA LYS A 89 -4.31 -11.21 -7.75
C LYS A 89 -3.92 -10.08 -8.69
N GLU A 90 -4.49 -8.89 -8.54
CA GLU A 90 -4.10 -7.73 -9.36
C GLU A 90 -2.63 -7.33 -9.13
N PHE A 91 -2.16 -7.40 -7.89
CA PHE A 91 -0.75 -7.15 -7.54
C PHE A 91 0.21 -8.05 -8.32
N LEU A 92 -0.15 -9.33 -8.52
CA LEU A 92 0.66 -10.28 -9.30
C LEU A 92 0.72 -9.98 -10.80
N GLU A 93 -0.13 -9.10 -11.29
CA GLU A 93 -0.20 -8.74 -12.72
C GLU A 93 0.59 -7.46 -13.04
N ILE A 94 1.17 -6.81 -12.04
CA ILE A 94 1.94 -5.57 -12.19
C ILE A 94 3.38 -5.74 -11.71
N ASP A 95 4.24 -4.80 -12.09
CA ASP A 95 5.61 -4.71 -11.61
C ASP A 95 5.62 -4.01 -10.23
N ALA A 96 5.54 -4.81 -9.16
CA ALA A 96 5.52 -4.31 -7.79
C ALA A 96 6.25 -5.21 -6.78
N ASP A 97 6.83 -4.60 -5.74
CA ASP A 97 7.69 -5.30 -4.78
C ASP A 97 6.98 -5.72 -3.48
N VAL A 98 6.19 -4.81 -2.89
CA VAL A 98 5.63 -4.99 -1.54
C VAL A 98 4.11 -4.84 -1.52
N PHE A 99 3.43 -5.83 -0.95
CA PHE A 99 2.00 -5.75 -0.65
C PHE A 99 1.80 -5.36 0.82
N TRP A 100 1.12 -4.25 1.07
CA TRP A 100 0.94 -3.68 2.41
C TRP A 100 -0.55 -3.49 2.72
N ALA A 101 -1.15 -4.39 3.49
CA ALA A 101 -2.50 -4.20 4.04
C ALA A 101 -2.44 -3.37 5.34
N GLN A 102 -3.22 -2.30 5.40
CA GLN A 102 -3.22 -1.37 6.53
C GLN A 102 -3.70 -2.00 7.84
N GLN A 103 -3.51 -1.26 8.93
CA GLN A 103 -3.95 -1.65 10.27
C GLN A 103 -5.43 -2.08 10.27
N GLY A 104 -5.71 -3.21 10.91
CA GLY A 104 -7.01 -3.86 10.98
C GLY A 104 -7.35 -4.74 9.78
N LEU A 105 -6.48 -4.84 8.76
CA LEU A 105 -6.71 -5.62 7.54
C LEU A 105 -5.77 -6.84 7.50
N VAL A 106 -6.37 -8.03 7.47
CA VAL A 106 -5.69 -9.32 7.50
C VAL A 106 -6.44 -10.30 6.60
N ASN A 107 -5.72 -11.05 5.77
CA ASN A 107 -6.29 -12.15 5.03
C ASN A 107 -5.22 -13.23 4.77
N GLU A 108 -5.45 -14.44 5.30
CA GLU A 108 -4.48 -15.54 5.22
C GLU A 108 -4.31 -16.09 3.79
N GLU A 109 -5.38 -16.11 2.99
CA GLU A 109 -5.33 -16.54 1.59
C GLU A 109 -4.45 -15.59 0.76
N ALA A 110 -4.68 -14.28 0.88
CA ALA A 110 -3.87 -13.27 0.20
C ALA A 110 -2.40 -13.32 0.67
N TYR A 111 -2.16 -13.51 1.97
CA TYR A 111 -0.81 -13.65 2.49
C TYR A 111 -0.09 -14.87 1.90
N ARG A 112 -0.72 -16.04 1.93
CA ARG A 112 -0.15 -17.28 1.37
C ARG A 112 0.12 -17.15 -0.13
N LEU A 113 -0.86 -16.65 -0.88
CA LEU A 113 -0.77 -16.48 -2.33
C LEU A 113 0.48 -15.69 -2.74
N LEU A 114 0.75 -14.58 -2.05
CA LEU A 114 1.87 -13.70 -2.36
C LEU A 114 3.20 -14.19 -1.78
N SER A 115 3.20 -14.65 -0.52
CA SER A 115 4.43 -15.11 0.14
C SER A 115 5.00 -16.38 -0.49
N GLU A 116 4.16 -17.32 -0.95
CA GLU A 116 4.60 -18.52 -1.67
C GLU A 116 5.26 -18.20 -3.02
N LYS A 117 4.97 -17.01 -3.58
CA LYS A 117 5.59 -16.48 -4.79
C LYS A 117 6.83 -15.62 -4.51
N GLY A 118 7.21 -15.48 -3.25
CA GLY A 118 8.40 -14.75 -2.83
C GLY A 118 8.22 -13.24 -2.62
N TYR A 119 6.98 -12.74 -2.64
CA TYR A 119 6.73 -11.31 -2.39
C TYR A 119 6.75 -10.97 -0.90
N THR A 120 7.16 -9.74 -0.60
CA THR A 120 7.06 -9.21 0.76
C THR A 120 5.61 -8.81 1.03
N VAL A 121 5.04 -9.37 2.10
CA VAL A 121 3.67 -9.09 2.52
C VAL A 121 3.67 -8.54 3.93
N ILE A 122 3.08 -7.37 4.10
CA ILE A 122 2.89 -6.71 5.39
C ILE A 122 1.39 -6.56 5.60
N MET A 123 0.88 -7.03 6.74
CA MET A 123 -0.54 -6.91 7.09
C MET A 123 -0.71 -6.35 8.51
N ASP A 124 -1.89 -5.78 8.78
CA ASP A 124 -2.24 -5.22 10.10
C ASP A 124 -1.24 -4.18 10.63
N LEU A 125 -0.66 -3.38 9.74
CA LEU A 125 0.31 -2.36 10.12
C LEU A 125 0.04 -1.04 9.43
N CYS A 126 0.01 0.06 10.19
CA CYS A 126 -0.15 1.39 9.61
C CYS A 126 1.20 1.88 9.05
N ILE A 127 1.27 2.09 7.73
CA ILE A 127 2.50 2.55 7.06
C ILE A 127 3.03 3.87 7.61
N LYS A 128 2.15 4.82 7.97
CA LYS A 128 2.53 6.10 8.59
C LYS A 128 3.22 5.88 9.94
N VAL A 129 2.67 4.98 10.76
CA VAL A 129 3.24 4.66 12.09
C VAL A 129 4.58 3.96 11.92
N ALA A 130 4.66 2.96 11.02
CA ALA A 130 5.90 2.28 10.69
C ALA A 130 6.99 3.29 10.26
N HIS A 131 6.68 4.16 9.30
CA HIS A 131 7.58 5.21 8.83
C HIS A 131 8.03 6.19 9.94
N ALA A 132 7.14 6.59 10.87
CA ALA A 132 7.53 7.43 11.99
C ALA A 132 8.49 6.72 12.96
N LEU A 133 8.29 5.43 13.20
CA LEU A 133 9.10 4.62 14.12
C LEU A 133 10.46 4.22 13.53
N THR A 134 10.62 4.25 12.21
CA THR A 134 11.86 3.92 11.51
C THR A 134 12.76 5.14 11.30
N LYS A 135 12.19 6.34 11.21
CA LYS A 135 12.94 7.63 11.18
C LYS A 135 13.61 8.00 12.50
N SER A 136 13.13 7.46 13.62
CA SER A 136 13.57 7.83 14.97
C SER A 136 14.70 6.95 15.53
N ALA A 137 15.44 6.24 14.67
CA ALA A 137 16.51 5.32 15.04
C ALA A 137 17.77 5.56 14.20
#